data_AF-B2KI96-F1
#
_entry.id   AF-B2KI96-F1
#
_cell.length_a   1.000
_cell.length_b   1.000
_cell.length_c   1.000
_cell.angle_alpha   90.00
_cell.angle_beta   90.00
_cell.angle_gamma   90.00
#
_symmetry.space_group_name_H-M   'P 1'
#
loop_
_entity.id
_entity.type
_entity.pdbx_description
1 polymer ?
#
loop_
_entity_poly.entity_id
_entity_poly.type
_entity_poly.pdbx_seq_one_letter_code
_entity_poly.pdbx_strand_id
1 'polypeptide(L)'
;MDFTEPPYSQKRHEEIVKEVSTYIKKIDYNPDMVAFVPISGWNDDNMLDTSVNMPWFKGWKVTCKHGSASRTTLLEDLDYILPPTCPIDKSWYLPLQDVYKIGGIGTVPVE
;
A
#
# COMPACT_ATOMS: atom_id res chain seq x y z
N MET A 1 13.23 6.42 -9.13
CA MET A 1 13.17 7.89 -9.35
C MET A 1 14.47 8.46 -9.92
N ASP A 2 15.55 7.71 -9.76
CA ASP A 2 16.87 7.79 -10.40
C ASP A 2 16.86 7.99 -11.93
N PHE A 3 15.95 7.35 -12.67
CA PHE A 3 15.89 7.45 -14.16
C PHE A 3 15.08 8.62 -14.73
N THR A 4 14.66 9.58 -13.89
CA THR A 4 13.95 10.76 -14.39
C THR A 4 14.91 11.74 -15.08
N GLU A 5 14.41 12.56 -16.01
CA GLU A 5 15.17 13.64 -16.64
C GLU A 5 14.67 15.00 -16.12
N PRO A 6 15.43 15.75 -15.30
CA PRO A 6 16.67 15.38 -14.60
C PRO A 6 16.44 14.35 -13.46
N PRO A 7 17.48 13.65 -12.98
CA PRO A 7 17.34 12.65 -11.92
C PRO A 7 16.66 13.20 -10.68
N TYR A 8 15.80 12.38 -10.05
CA TYR A 8 15.00 12.76 -8.87
C TYR A 8 14.14 14.02 -9.07
N SER A 9 13.57 14.22 -10.28
CA SER A 9 12.73 15.38 -10.60
C SER A 9 11.40 15.40 -9.83
N GLN A 10 11.20 16.43 -9.02
CA GLN A 10 9.93 16.71 -8.34
C GLN A 10 8.78 16.93 -9.32
N LYS A 11 9.02 17.64 -10.42
CA LYS A 11 7.98 17.95 -11.41
C LYS A 11 7.40 16.68 -12.04
N ARG A 12 8.26 15.69 -12.31
CA ARG A 12 7.82 14.40 -12.86
C ARG A 12 7.02 13.60 -11.84
N HIS A 13 7.42 13.65 -10.57
CA HIS A 13 6.65 13.04 -9.48
C HIS A 13 5.23 13.62 -9.39
N GLU A 14 5.10 14.94 -9.33
CA GLU A 14 3.80 15.62 -9.21
C GLU A 14 2.85 15.32 -10.38
N GLU A 15 3.40 15.20 -11.59
CA GLU A 15 2.65 14.80 -12.79
C GLU A 15 2.08 13.38 -12.65
N ILE A 16 2.92 12.42 -12.26
CA ILE A 16 2.52 11.01 -12.07
C ILE A 16 1.47 10.91 -10.95
N VAL A 17 1.68 11.59 -9.82
CA VAL A 17 0.73 11.60 -8.71
C VAL A 17 -0.63 12.07 -9.19
N LYS A 18 -0.71 13.14 -9.98
CA LYS A 18 -1.97 13.65 -10.52
C LYS A 18 -2.65 12.68 -11.49
N GLU A 19 -1.89 12.06 -12.39
CA GLU A 19 -2.42 11.09 -13.35
C GLU A 19 -2.96 9.83 -12.65
N VAL A 20 -2.16 9.25 -11.76
CA VAL A 20 -2.54 8.06 -10.98
C VAL A 20 -3.71 8.38 -10.06
N SER A 21 -3.72 9.53 -9.39
CA SER A 21 -4.86 9.97 -8.55
C SER A 21 -6.16 10.06 -9.35
N THR A 22 -6.09 10.50 -10.60
CA THR A 22 -7.25 10.54 -11.50
C THR A 22 -7.70 9.14 -11.89
N TYR A 23 -6.75 8.23 -12.11
CA TYR A 23 -7.03 6.84 -12.48
C TYR A 23 -7.65 6.04 -11.33
N ILE A 24 -7.08 6.09 -10.13
CA ILE A 24 -7.60 5.37 -8.96
C ILE A 24 -9.00 5.86 -8.56
N LYS A 25 -9.27 7.16 -8.74
CA LYS A 25 -10.60 7.73 -8.52
C LYS A 25 -11.66 7.17 -9.48
N LYS A 26 -11.28 6.80 -10.71
CA LYS A 26 -12.18 6.13 -11.66
C LYS A 26 -12.52 4.70 -11.25
N ILE A 27 -11.63 4.04 -10.51
CA ILE A 27 -11.80 2.68 -10.00
C ILE A 27 -12.48 2.72 -8.61
N ASP A 28 -13.01 3.88 -8.20
CA ASP A 28 -13.71 4.08 -6.93
C ASP A 28 -12.82 3.96 -5.67
N TYR A 29 -11.50 4.15 -5.84
CA TYR A 29 -10.59 4.31 -4.71
C TYR A 29 -10.48 5.77 -4.29
N ASN A 30 -10.40 6.02 -2.98
CA ASN A 30 -10.14 7.36 -2.44
C ASN A 30 -8.65 7.71 -2.58
N PRO A 31 -8.26 8.72 -3.39
CA PRO A 31 -6.86 9.11 -3.53
C PRO A 31 -6.24 9.62 -2.22
N ASP A 32 -7.04 10.17 -1.30
CA ASP A 32 -6.55 10.65 0.00
C ASP A 32 -6.18 9.50 0.96
N MET A 33 -6.57 8.27 0.63
CA MET A 33 -6.20 7.05 1.36
C MET A 33 -4.93 6.39 0.82
N VAL A 34 -4.36 6.90 -0.28
CA VAL A 34 -3.21 6.29 -0.96
C VAL A 34 -1.96 7.12 -0.72
N ALA A 35 -0.91 6.51 -0.17
CA ALA A 35 0.39 7.14 -0.05
C ALA A 35 1.09 7.15 -1.41
N PHE A 36 1.66 8.30 -1.78
CA PHE A 36 2.52 8.43 -2.94
C PHE A 36 3.96 8.62 -2.46
N VAL A 37 4.78 7.57 -2.60
CA VAL A 37 6.17 7.55 -2.14
C VAL A 37 7.11 7.50 -3.35
N PRO A 38 7.93 8.54 -3.58
CA PRO A 38 8.95 8.50 -4.62
C PRO A 38 10.11 7.61 -4.15
N ILE A 39 10.26 6.44 -4.77
CA ILE A 39 11.30 5.46 -4.41
C ILE A 39 12.32 5.26 -5.54
N SER A 40 13.50 4.75 -5.18
CA SER A 40 14.43 4.08 -6.09
C SER A 40 14.72 2.69 -5.56
N GLY A 41 14.16 1.66 -6.18
CA GLY A 41 14.39 0.27 -5.74
C GLY A 41 15.83 -0.23 -5.98
N TRP A 42 16.59 0.43 -6.85
CA TRP A 42 17.97 0.04 -7.14
C TRP A 42 18.99 0.71 -6.21
N ASN A 43 18.70 1.96 -5.79
CA ASN A 43 19.57 2.74 -4.92
C ASN A 43 19.06 2.77 -3.46
N ASP A 44 18.03 1.99 -3.14
CA ASP A 44 17.36 1.94 -1.84
C ASP A 44 16.81 3.29 -1.31
N ASP A 45 16.59 4.27 -2.20
CA ASP A 45 16.10 5.59 -1.82
C ASP A 45 14.64 5.54 -1.34
N ASN A 46 14.36 6.08 -0.16
CA ASN A 46 13.04 6.16 0.49
C ASN A 46 12.37 4.80 0.76
N MET A 47 13.12 3.69 0.71
CA MET A 47 12.59 2.36 1.05
C MET A 47 12.51 2.16 2.56
N LEU A 48 13.65 2.17 3.24
CA LEU A 48 13.75 2.01 4.70
C LEU A 48 14.03 3.35 5.38
N ASP A 49 14.98 4.10 4.84
CA ASP A 49 15.43 5.40 5.34
C ASP A 49 15.14 6.51 4.33
N THR A 50 15.14 7.75 4.80
CA THR A 50 14.94 8.92 3.95
C THR A 50 16.14 9.15 3.04
N SER A 51 15.86 9.38 1.76
CA SER A 51 16.88 9.65 0.76
C SER A 51 17.40 11.08 0.86
N VAL A 52 18.72 11.23 0.80
CA VAL A 52 19.39 12.54 0.69
C VAL A 52 19.21 13.14 -0.71
N ASN A 53 18.93 12.31 -1.73
CA ASN A 53 18.79 12.73 -3.13
C ASN A 53 17.45 13.44 -3.41
N MET A 54 16.47 13.32 -2.51
CA MET A 54 15.14 13.90 -2.65
C MET A 54 14.78 14.85 -1.49
N PRO A 55 15.54 15.95 -1.28
CA PRO A 55 15.28 16.89 -0.18
C PRO A 55 13.96 17.65 -0.32
N TRP A 56 13.37 17.63 -1.52
CA TRP A 56 12.07 18.23 -1.81
C TRP A 56 10.90 17.38 -1.29
N PHE A 57 11.10 16.07 -1.09
CA PHE A 57 10.04 15.19 -0.60
C PHE A 57 9.93 15.29 0.92
N LYS A 58 8.86 15.93 1.38
CA LYS A 58 8.59 16.14 2.82
C LYS A 58 7.79 15.01 3.47
N GLY A 59 7.56 13.93 2.73
CA GLY A 59 6.73 12.82 3.14
C GLY A 59 5.36 12.80 2.48
N TRP A 60 4.72 11.65 2.57
CA TRP A 60 3.36 11.40 2.15
C TRP A 60 2.41 11.66 3.32
N LYS A 61 1.15 11.95 3.01
CA LYS A 61 0.09 12.10 4.00
C LYS A 61 -1.11 11.29 3.55
N VAL A 62 -1.52 10.34 4.37
CA VAL A 62 -2.71 9.52 4.15
C VAL A 62 -3.75 9.89 5.20
N THR A 63 -4.99 10.00 4.77
CA THR A 63 -6.15 10.17 5.64
C THR A 63 -7.03 8.94 5.58
N CYS A 64 -7.10 8.21 6.68
CA CYS A 64 -7.95 7.05 6.86
C CYS A 64 -9.12 7.37 7.79
N LYS A 65 -10.17 6.56 7.74
CA LYS A 65 -11.34 6.71 8.64
C LYS A 65 -10.97 6.64 10.14
N HIS A 66 -9.80 6.09 10.47
CA HIS A 66 -9.31 5.89 11.84
C HIS A 66 -8.19 6.87 12.25
N GLY A 67 -7.74 7.76 11.35
CA GLY A 67 -6.69 8.72 11.64
C GLY A 67 -5.97 9.22 10.39
N SER A 68 -5.18 10.27 10.53
CA SER A 68 -4.25 10.73 9.49
C SER A 68 -2.81 10.39 9.88
N ALA A 69 -2.05 9.80 8.97
CA ALA A 69 -0.61 9.61 9.13
C ALA A 69 0.16 10.48 8.14
N SER A 70 1.29 11.00 8.59
CA SER A 70 2.27 11.68 7.75
C SER A 70 3.63 11.08 8.04
N ARG A 71 4.22 10.47 7.02
CA ARG A 71 5.48 9.73 7.12
C ARG A 71 6.26 9.85 5.82
N THR A 72 7.46 9.30 5.79
CA THR A 72 8.45 9.59 4.74
C THR A 72 8.92 8.37 3.96
N THR A 73 8.91 7.19 4.56
CA THR A 73 9.46 5.99 3.90
C THR A 73 8.35 5.02 3.48
N LEU A 74 8.72 4.04 2.65
CA LEU A 74 7.82 2.99 2.20
C LEU A 74 7.52 1.98 3.32
N LEU A 75 8.51 1.63 4.13
CA LEU A 75 8.30 0.75 5.28
C LEU A 75 7.24 1.32 6.24
N GLU A 76 7.34 2.63 6.49
CA GLU A 76 6.41 3.39 7.29
C GLU A 76 4.97 3.39 6.75
N ASP A 77 4.80 3.24 5.43
CA ASP A 77 3.49 3.12 4.78
C ASP A 77 2.90 1.73 4.98
N LEU A 78 3.73 0.69 4.83
CA LEU A 78 3.34 -0.70 5.10
C LEU A 78 2.93 -0.90 6.56
N ASP A 79 3.64 -0.28 7.51
CA ASP A 79 3.29 -0.31 8.93
C ASP A 79 1.96 0.41 9.24
N TYR A 80 1.55 1.35 8.38
CA TYR A 80 0.30 2.08 8.54
C TYR A 80 -0.90 1.35 7.93
N ILE A 81 -0.69 0.23 7.23
CA ILE A 81 -1.79 -0.58 6.70
C ILE A 81 -2.64 -1.10 7.86
N LEU A 82 -3.89 -0.65 7.89
CA LEU A 82 -4.83 -1.07 8.91
C LEU A 82 -5.13 -2.57 8.75
N PRO A 83 -5.12 -3.35 9.85
CA PRO A 83 -5.53 -4.73 9.78
C PRO A 83 -6.99 -4.82 9.30
N PRO A 84 -7.33 -5.81 8.47
CA PRO A 84 -8.69 -5.98 7.98
C PRO A 84 -9.64 -6.16 9.17
N THR A 85 -10.80 -5.50 9.12
CA THR A 85 -11.83 -5.67 10.14
C THR A 85 -12.36 -7.10 10.09
N CYS A 86 -12.33 -7.78 11.23
CA CYS A 86 -12.87 -9.13 11.33
C CYS A 86 -14.37 -9.12 10.97
N PRO A 87 -14.81 -9.92 9.98
CA PRO A 87 -16.19 -9.88 9.49
C PRO A 87 -17.14 -10.71 10.38
N ILE A 88 -17.25 -10.37 11.67
CA ILE A 88 -18.10 -11.08 12.64
C ILE A 88 -19.59 -10.84 12.34
N ASP A 89 -19.93 -9.67 11.80
CA ASP A 89 -21.32 -9.28 11.49
C ASP A 89 -21.82 -9.80 10.13
N LYS A 90 -20.93 -10.41 9.33
CA LYS A 90 -21.31 -10.98 8.02
C LYS A 90 -21.72 -12.44 8.19
N SER A 91 -22.57 -12.93 7.30
CA SER A 91 -22.92 -14.36 7.25
C SER A 91 -21.65 -15.20 7.13
N TRP A 92 -21.61 -16.32 7.86
CA TRP A 92 -20.50 -17.26 7.78
C TRP A 92 -20.35 -17.77 6.35
N TYR A 93 -19.15 -17.60 5.81
CA TYR A 93 -18.80 -18.04 4.48
C TYR A 93 -17.42 -18.67 4.56
N LEU A 94 -17.35 -19.98 4.32
CA LEU A 94 -16.10 -20.71 4.33
C LEU A 94 -15.90 -21.38 2.96
N PRO A 95 -15.06 -20.81 2.08
CA PRO A 95 -14.67 -21.49 0.86
C PRO A 95 -13.81 -22.70 1.24
N LEU A 96 -14.18 -23.87 0.74
CA LEU A 96 -13.39 -25.09 0.93
C LEU A 96 -12.33 -25.15 -0.16
N GLN A 97 -11.04 -25.13 0.23
CA GLN A 97 -9.95 -25.32 -0.74
C GLN A 97 -9.87 -26.78 -1.16
N ASP A 98 -9.84 -27.69 -0.19
CA ASP A 98 -9.75 -29.12 -0.42
C ASP A 98 -10.57 -29.90 0.61
N VAL A 99 -10.86 -31.17 0.31
CA VAL A 99 -11.54 -32.07 1.24
C VAL A 99 -10.74 -33.36 1.37
N TYR A 100 -10.25 -33.63 2.57
CA TYR A 100 -9.48 -34.83 2.87
C TYR A 100 -10.31 -35.81 3.69
N LYS A 101 -9.97 -37.10 3.59
CA LYS A 101 -10.49 -38.14 4.48
C LYS A 101 -9.35 -38.67 5.33
N ILE A 102 -9.35 -38.31 6.61
CA ILE A 102 -8.31 -38.70 7.55
C ILE A 102 -8.83 -39.87 8.39
N GLY A 103 -8.11 -41.01 8.36
CA GLY A 103 -8.48 -42.21 9.11
C GLY A 103 -8.53 -41.92 10.62
N GLY A 104 -9.67 -42.22 11.25
CA GLY A 104 -9.90 -41.97 12.68
C GLY A 104 -10.54 -40.61 13.02
N ILE A 105 -10.50 -39.63 12.11
CA ILE A 105 -11.13 -38.29 12.28
C ILE A 105 -12.37 -38.15 11.39
N GLY A 106 -12.33 -38.68 10.17
CA GLY A 106 -13.42 -38.58 9.20
C GLY A 106 -13.07 -37.65 8.03
N THR A 107 -14.08 -37.00 7.45
CA THR A 107 -13.91 -36.03 6.36
C THR A 107 -13.55 -34.66 6.94
N VAL A 108 -12.41 -34.12 6.53
CA VAL A 108 -11.86 -32.86 7.02
C VAL A 108 -11.79 -31.88 5.83
N PRO A 109 -12.64 -30.85 5.81
CA PRO A 109 -12.47 -29.72 4.92
C PRO A 109 -11.21 -28.94 5.31
N VAL A 110 -10.43 -28.52 4.32
CA VAL A 110 -9.27 -27.64 4.49
C VAL A 110 -9.60 -26.28 3.89
N GLU A 111 -9.34 -25.24 4.69
CA GLU A 111 -9.45 -23.81 4.33
C GLU A 111 -8.24 -23.35 3.53
#